data_AF-A0A7J3EKJ9-F1
#
_entry.id   AF-A0A7J3EKJ9-F1
#
_cell.length_a   1.000
_cell.length_b   1.000
_cell.length_c   1.000
_cell.angle_alpha   90.00
_cell.angle_beta   90.00
_cell.angle_gamma   90.00
#
_symmetry.space_group_name_H-M   'P 1'
#
loop_
_entity.id
_entity.type
_entity.pdbx_description
1 polymer ?
#
loop_
_entity_poly.entity_id
_entity_poly.type
_entity_poly.pdbx_seq_one_letter_code
_entity_poly.pdbx_strand_id
1 'polypeptide(L)'
;MSDTSAGPEHLISKWLEAKEFLVVGKSVSRIDALSKALGTAKYTEDYLMSEALFIKQVLSSEPHALIKSVDVSGALRIPGVTRVFTASDIPGINQVGYALPDQPLLAERKVRYVGEVVALVAASDYDKALRAAEEVRVGYEPLPHILDPLEAMERSDVLIHEEAGS
;
A
#
# COMPACT_ATOMS: atom_id res chain seq x y z
N MET A 1 -37.80 32.17 18.83
CA MET A 1 -36.79 32.31 19.90
C MET A 1 -36.44 30.90 20.33
N SER A 2 -35.28 30.38 19.92
CA SER A 2 -34.85 29.03 20.29
C SER A 2 -34.39 29.04 21.74
N ASP A 3 -35.09 28.27 22.57
CA ASP A 3 -34.73 28.02 23.96
C ASP A 3 -33.35 27.35 24.02
N THR A 4 -32.35 28.10 24.50
CA THR A 4 -30.94 27.67 24.64
C THR A 4 -30.67 26.96 25.97
N SER A 5 -31.71 26.63 26.76
CA SER A 5 -31.56 25.99 28.07
C SER A 5 -31.50 24.46 28.06
N ALA A 6 -31.82 23.82 26.93
CA ALA A 6 -31.78 22.37 26.80
C ALA A 6 -30.37 21.88 26.38
N GLY A 7 -29.77 20.99 27.17
CA GLY A 7 -28.53 20.31 26.80
C GLY A 7 -28.74 19.35 25.62
N PRO A 8 -27.65 18.78 25.07
CA PRO A 8 -27.69 17.93 23.87
C PRO A 8 -28.60 16.70 24.00
N GLU A 9 -28.89 16.26 25.23
CA GLU A 9 -29.79 15.15 25.56
C GLU A 9 -31.22 15.34 25.06
N HIS A 10 -31.72 16.58 24.95
CA HIS A 10 -33.06 16.83 24.42
C HIS A 10 -33.18 16.43 22.93
N LEU A 11 -32.09 16.51 22.17
CA LEU A 11 -32.06 16.05 20.78
C LEU A 11 -32.17 14.52 20.71
N ILE A 12 -31.55 13.80 21.65
CA ILE A 12 -31.61 12.35 21.71
C ILE A 12 -33.03 11.89 22.02
N SER A 13 -33.69 12.47 23.04
CA SER A 13 -35.09 12.15 23.35
C SER A 13 -36.01 12.45 22.17
N LYS A 14 -35.83 13.61 21.52
CA LYS A 14 -36.59 13.98 20.33
C LYS A 14 -36.38 13.02 19.14
N TRP A 15 -35.18 12.45 18.98
CA TRP A 15 -34.91 11.45 17.95
C TRP A 15 -35.49 10.09 18.29
N LEU A 16 -35.38 9.64 19.54
CA LEU A 16 -35.91 8.35 19.99
C LEU A 16 -37.45 8.28 19.91
N GLU A 17 -38.12 9.42 20.12
CA GLU A 17 -39.57 9.54 20.01
C GLU A 17 -40.05 9.88 18.59
N ALA A 18 -39.14 10.09 17.64
CA ALA A 18 -39.50 10.41 16.26
C ALA A 18 -40.13 9.19 15.58
N LYS A 19 -41.39 9.35 15.14
CA LYS A 19 -42.11 8.31 14.38
C LYS A 19 -41.59 8.15 12.95
N GLU A 20 -40.98 9.19 12.39
CA GLU A 20 -40.47 9.22 11.04
C GLU A 20 -39.31 10.21 10.95
N PHE A 21 -38.26 9.82 10.23
CA PHE A 21 -37.12 10.68 9.93
C PHE A 21 -37.19 11.16 8.48
N LEU A 22 -36.72 12.37 8.24
CA LEU A 22 -36.67 12.96 6.89
C LEU A 22 -35.78 12.17 5.93
N VAL A 23 -34.71 11.56 6.44
CA VAL A 23 -33.66 10.90 5.64
C VAL A 23 -33.34 9.49 6.14
N VAL A 24 -33.33 9.27 7.45
CA VAL A 24 -33.03 7.95 8.04
C VAL A 24 -34.13 6.96 7.69
N GLY A 25 -33.76 5.81 7.12
CA GLY A 25 -34.70 4.79 6.64
C GLY A 25 -35.39 5.14 5.31
N LYS A 26 -34.99 6.22 4.63
CA LYS A 26 -35.51 6.61 3.32
C LYS A 26 -34.55 6.22 2.21
N SER A 27 -35.10 5.86 1.05
CA SER A 27 -34.33 5.60 -0.18
C SER A 27 -33.90 6.93 -0.83
N VAL A 28 -32.88 7.56 -0.25
CA VAL A 28 -32.30 8.79 -0.80
C VAL A 28 -31.15 8.49 -1.73
N SER A 29 -31.03 9.26 -2.82
CA SER A 29 -29.86 9.19 -3.69
C SER A 29 -28.62 9.67 -2.94
N ARG A 30 -27.53 8.89 -2.98
CA ARG A 30 -26.25 9.32 -2.42
C ARG A 30 -25.74 10.54 -3.19
N ILE A 31 -25.09 11.45 -2.46
CA ILE A 31 -24.54 12.70 -3.03
C ILE A 31 -23.52 12.44 -4.16
N ASP A 32 -22.80 11.33 -4.09
CA ASP A 32 -21.79 10.92 -5.07
C ASP A 32 -22.32 9.95 -6.15
N ALA A 33 -23.60 9.58 -6.11
CA ALA A 33 -24.15 8.56 -7.02
C ALA A 33 -24.10 9.00 -8.48
N LEU A 34 -24.53 10.24 -8.75
CA LEU A 34 -24.66 10.73 -10.11
C LEU A 34 -23.30 10.86 -10.81
N SER A 35 -22.30 11.43 -10.12
CA SER A 35 -20.97 11.61 -10.71
C SER A 35 -20.28 10.27 -11.00
N LYS A 36 -20.46 9.28 -10.12
CA LYS A 36 -19.93 7.92 -10.34
C LYS A 36 -20.64 7.21 -11.49
N ALA A 37 -21.97 7.27 -11.54
CA ALA A 37 -22.76 6.66 -12.61
C ALA A 37 -22.48 7.26 -14.00
N LEU A 38 -22.15 8.56 -14.04
CA LEU A 38 -21.83 9.27 -15.28
C LEU A 38 -20.34 9.26 -15.64
N GLY A 39 -19.48 8.64 -14.83
CA GLY A 39 -18.03 8.65 -15.07
C GLY A 39 -17.38 10.03 -14.94
N THR A 40 -18.06 10.99 -14.29
CA THR A 40 -17.52 12.34 -14.04
C THR A 40 -16.82 12.46 -12.69
N ALA A 41 -16.99 11.47 -11.81
CA ALA A 41 -16.19 11.34 -10.60
C ALA A 41 -14.72 11.13 -10.96
N LYS A 42 -13.84 11.93 -10.38
CA LYS A 42 -12.39 11.85 -10.59
C LYS A 42 -11.75 10.93 -9.55
N TYR A 43 -10.91 10.03 -10.02
CA TYR A 43 -10.05 9.14 -9.24
C TYR A 43 -8.60 9.57 -9.40
N THR A 44 -7.70 9.00 -8.58
CA THR A 44 -6.28 9.38 -8.55
C THR A 44 -5.62 9.38 -9.92
N GLU A 45 -5.88 8.37 -10.75
CA GLU A 45 -5.31 8.26 -12.10
C GLU A 45 -5.87 9.27 -13.11
N ASP A 46 -7.01 9.91 -12.82
CA ASP A 46 -7.54 10.98 -13.67
C ASP A 46 -6.79 12.31 -13.49
N TYR A 47 -5.98 12.42 -12.42
CA TYR A 47 -5.14 13.58 -12.12
C TYR A 47 -3.71 13.38 -12.64
N LEU A 48 -3.55 13.22 -13.95
CA LEU A 48 -2.21 13.17 -14.55
C LEU A 48 -1.69 14.59 -14.78
N MET A 49 -0.66 14.96 -14.02
CA MET A 49 0.07 16.21 -14.22
C MET A 49 0.92 16.12 -15.49
N SER A 50 1.10 17.24 -16.19
CA SER A 50 2.08 17.34 -17.25
C SER A 50 3.47 16.98 -16.70
N GLU A 51 4.21 16.15 -17.43
CA GLU A 51 5.58 15.69 -17.07
C GLU A 51 5.66 14.77 -15.84
N ALA A 52 4.54 14.20 -15.39
CA ALA A 52 4.56 13.19 -14.33
C ALA A 52 5.40 11.97 -14.74
N LEU A 53 6.16 11.42 -13.78
CA LEU A 53 6.80 10.12 -13.93
C LEU A 53 5.87 9.01 -13.45
N PHE A 54 5.96 7.87 -14.11
CA PHE A 54 5.29 6.64 -13.74
C PHE A 54 6.21 5.81 -12.87
N ILE A 55 5.69 5.35 -11.73
CA ILE A 55 6.43 4.49 -10.80
C ILE A 55 5.96 3.05 -10.98
N LYS A 56 6.90 2.12 -11.15
CA LYS A 56 6.63 0.68 -11.10
C LYS A 56 7.46 0.01 -10.00
N GLN A 57 6.80 -0.85 -9.25
CA GLN A 57 7.41 -1.65 -8.20
C GLN A 57 8.13 -2.88 -8.78
N VAL A 58 9.30 -3.18 -8.23
CA VAL A 58 9.99 -4.47 -8.39
C VAL A 58 9.60 -5.32 -7.18
N LEU A 59 8.92 -6.43 -7.43
CA LEU A 59 8.31 -7.27 -6.40
C LEU A 59 9.13 -8.54 -6.17
N SER A 60 9.17 -9.00 -4.93
CA SER A 60 9.76 -10.27 -4.56
C SER A 60 9.06 -11.44 -5.24
N SER A 61 9.85 -12.34 -5.83
CA SER A 61 9.38 -13.66 -6.27
C SER A 61 9.45 -14.71 -5.16
N GLU A 62 10.16 -14.42 -4.06
CA GLU A 62 10.43 -15.37 -2.99
C GLU A 62 9.50 -15.17 -1.77
N PRO A 63 9.03 -16.25 -1.15
CA PRO A 63 8.20 -16.19 0.06
C PRO A 63 9.00 -15.82 1.30
N HIS A 64 10.28 -16.21 1.40
CA HIS A 64 11.19 -15.77 2.45
C HIS A 64 12.63 -15.96 1.94
N ALA A 65 13.40 -14.88 1.85
CA ALA A 65 14.77 -14.96 1.36
C ALA A 65 15.60 -13.75 1.80
N LEU A 66 16.91 -13.94 2.00
CA LEU A 66 17.84 -12.83 2.09
C LEU A 66 18.00 -12.19 0.71
N ILE A 67 18.05 -10.86 0.67
CA ILE A 67 18.42 -10.11 -0.53
C ILE A 67 19.94 -10.02 -0.55
N LYS A 68 20.59 -10.71 -1.49
CA LYS A 68 22.05 -10.72 -1.66
C LYS A 68 22.52 -9.58 -2.56
N SER A 69 21.71 -9.21 -3.55
CA SER A 69 22.00 -8.13 -4.48
C SER A 69 20.75 -7.61 -5.17
N VAL A 70 20.80 -6.35 -5.60
CA VAL A 70 19.80 -5.73 -6.49
C VAL A 70 20.56 -5.06 -7.64
N ASP A 71 20.56 -5.68 -8.82
CA ASP A 71 21.16 -5.11 -10.02
C ASP A 71 20.10 -4.36 -10.83
N VAL A 72 20.27 -3.04 -10.87
CA VAL A 72 19.39 -2.10 -11.58
C VAL A 72 19.94 -1.67 -12.94
N SER A 73 21.09 -2.20 -13.35
CA SER A 73 21.80 -1.73 -14.54
C SER A 73 21.00 -1.97 -15.83
N GLY A 74 20.22 -3.05 -15.91
CA GLY A 74 19.30 -3.32 -17.02
C GLY A 74 18.24 -2.22 -17.15
N ALA A 75 17.56 -1.92 -16.05
CA ALA A 75 16.54 -0.89 -15.98
C ALA A 75 17.09 0.50 -16.39
N LEU A 76 18.25 0.89 -15.85
CA LEU A 76 18.86 2.20 -16.12
C LEU A 76 19.32 2.41 -17.58
N ARG A 77 19.46 1.32 -18.36
CA ARG A 77 19.79 1.41 -19.80
C ARG A 77 18.58 1.72 -20.68
N ILE A 78 17.36 1.59 -20.16
CA ILE A 78 16.14 1.86 -20.94
C ILE A 78 15.94 3.38 -21.08
N PRO A 79 15.92 3.95 -22.30
CA PRO A 79 15.67 5.38 -22.48
C PRO A 79 14.33 5.79 -21.88
N GLY A 80 14.32 6.88 -21.12
CA GLY A 80 13.12 7.38 -20.42
C GLY A 80 12.99 6.89 -18.97
N VAL A 81 13.83 5.95 -18.52
CA VAL A 81 14.00 5.68 -17.08
C VAL A 81 14.82 6.80 -16.45
N THR A 82 14.26 7.44 -15.43
CA THR A 82 14.90 8.54 -14.72
C THR A 82 15.73 8.04 -13.55
N ARG A 83 15.20 7.08 -12.78
CA ARG A 83 15.86 6.55 -11.59
C ARG A 83 15.26 5.22 -11.16
N VAL A 84 16.07 4.40 -10.49
CA VAL A 84 15.62 3.29 -9.67
C VAL A 84 15.94 3.59 -8.22
N PHE A 85 14.99 3.39 -7.31
CA PHE A 85 15.13 3.58 -5.88
C PHE A 85 15.09 2.23 -5.18
N THR A 86 15.99 2.04 -4.23
CA THR A 86 16.03 0.88 -3.33
C THR A 86 15.90 1.36 -1.89
N ALA A 87 15.91 0.43 -0.93
CA ALA A 87 15.88 0.79 0.49
C ALA A 87 16.99 1.78 0.89
N SER A 88 18.18 1.73 0.26
CA SER A 88 19.29 2.65 0.56
C SER A 88 19.03 4.10 0.16
N ASP A 89 18.04 4.35 -0.71
CA ASP A 89 17.68 5.70 -1.15
C ASP A 89 16.69 6.38 -0.19
N ILE A 90 16.21 5.68 0.83
CA ILE A 90 15.26 6.23 1.81
C ILE A 90 16.04 7.11 2.81
N PRO A 91 15.80 8.43 2.84
CA PRO A 91 16.57 9.34 3.71
C PRO A 91 16.15 9.27 5.19
N GLY A 92 15.10 8.52 5.50
CA GLY A 92 14.51 8.41 6.84
C GLY A 92 14.27 6.97 7.26
N ILE A 93 13.23 6.76 8.06
CA ILE A 93 12.90 5.43 8.59
C ILE A 93 12.20 4.62 7.51
N ASN A 94 12.77 3.46 7.17
CA ASN A 94 12.20 2.51 6.22
C ASN A 94 11.17 1.59 6.90
N GLN A 95 10.02 2.15 7.30
CA GLN A 95 8.96 1.42 8.02
C GLN A 95 7.58 2.04 7.75
N VAL A 96 6.58 1.21 7.46
CA VAL A 96 5.19 1.63 7.11
C VAL A 96 4.09 0.81 7.77
N GLY A 97 4.44 -0.20 8.56
CA GLY A 97 3.49 -1.04 9.28
C GLY A 97 2.64 -0.21 10.25
N TYR A 98 1.32 -0.40 10.17
CA TYR A 98 0.35 0.42 10.89
C TYR A 98 0.25 0.06 12.38
N ALA A 99 0.15 -1.26 12.68
CA ALA A 99 -0.05 -1.75 14.03
C ALA A 99 1.28 -2.04 14.75
N LEU A 100 2.25 -2.59 14.02
CA LEU A 100 3.57 -2.96 14.52
C LEU A 100 4.65 -2.40 13.59
N PRO A 101 5.85 -2.10 14.12
CA PRO A 101 6.97 -1.59 13.34
C PRO A 101 7.67 -2.70 12.54
N ASP A 102 6.94 -3.54 11.81
CA ASP A 102 7.42 -4.81 11.22
C ASP A 102 7.48 -4.83 9.68
N GLN A 103 6.78 -3.91 9.02
CA GLN A 103 6.74 -3.79 7.56
C GLN A 103 7.66 -2.65 7.06
N PRO A 104 8.70 -2.94 6.26
CA PRO A 104 9.47 -1.90 5.59
C PRO A 104 8.71 -1.29 4.40
N LEU A 105 9.07 -0.07 3.98
CA LEU A 105 8.58 0.51 2.73
C LEU A 105 9.17 -0.24 1.52
N LEU A 106 10.48 -0.47 1.56
CA LEU A 106 11.22 -1.28 0.60
C LEU A 106 12.05 -2.33 1.35
N ALA A 107 11.95 -3.59 0.94
CA ALA A 107 12.74 -4.67 1.52
C ALA A 107 14.24 -4.40 1.35
N GLU A 108 14.98 -4.44 2.46
CA GLU A 108 16.40 -4.13 2.49
C GLU A 108 17.25 -5.40 2.65
N ARG A 109 17.11 -6.08 3.79
CA ARG A 109 17.92 -7.26 4.13
C ARG A 109 17.31 -8.57 3.63
N LYS A 110 15.99 -8.66 3.71
CA LYS A 110 15.23 -9.87 3.37
C LYS A 110 13.82 -9.53 2.93
N VAL A 111 13.23 -10.45 2.18
CA VAL A 111 11.82 -10.49 1.82
C VAL A 111 11.13 -11.57 2.65
N ARG A 112 9.87 -11.35 3.00
CA ARG A 112 9.04 -12.11 3.95
C ARG A 112 7.76 -12.66 3.32
N TYR A 113 7.47 -12.24 2.10
CA TYR A 113 6.37 -12.77 1.30
C TYR A 113 6.58 -12.49 -0.19
N VAL A 114 5.93 -13.30 -1.03
CA VAL A 114 5.86 -13.06 -2.47
C VAL A 114 5.08 -11.77 -2.73
N GLY A 115 5.67 -10.84 -3.46
CA GLY A 115 5.08 -9.52 -3.69
C GLY A 115 5.60 -8.41 -2.77
N GLU A 116 6.53 -8.68 -1.84
CA GLU A 116 7.16 -7.61 -1.07
C GLU A 116 7.97 -6.69 -1.98
N VAL A 117 7.88 -5.38 -1.78
CA VAL A 117 8.48 -4.40 -2.69
C VAL A 117 9.98 -4.27 -2.39
N VAL A 118 10.83 -4.51 -3.39
CA VAL A 118 12.30 -4.43 -3.25
C VAL A 118 12.84 -3.11 -3.78
N ALA A 119 12.29 -2.62 -4.89
CA ALA A 119 12.72 -1.39 -5.53
C ALA A 119 11.56 -0.69 -6.26
N LEU A 120 11.75 0.58 -6.59
CA LEU A 120 10.84 1.39 -7.38
C LEU A 120 11.56 1.92 -8.62
N VAL A 121 10.98 1.76 -9.79
CA VAL A 121 11.48 2.32 -11.04
C VAL A 121 10.63 3.52 -11.44
N ALA A 122 11.26 4.66 -11.68
CA ALA A 122 10.62 5.86 -12.17
C ALA A 122 10.97 6.10 -13.65
N ALA A 123 9.96 6.22 -14.51
CA ALA A 123 10.15 6.51 -15.93
C ALA A 123 9.12 7.51 -16.47
N SER A 124 9.44 8.14 -17.59
CA SER A 124 8.58 9.15 -18.23
C SER A 124 7.31 8.60 -18.89
N ASP A 125 7.13 7.28 -18.85
CA ASP A 125 6.06 6.57 -19.56
C ASP A 125 5.78 5.24 -18.86
N TYR A 126 4.51 4.84 -18.83
CA TYR A 126 4.06 3.66 -18.07
C TYR A 126 4.70 2.37 -18.59
N ASP A 127 4.70 2.16 -19.91
CA ASP A 127 5.27 0.96 -20.53
C ASP A 127 6.77 0.84 -20.29
N LYS A 128 7.47 1.98 -20.26
CA LYS A 128 8.90 2.03 -19.93
C LYS A 128 9.15 1.68 -18.47
N ALA A 129 8.35 2.23 -17.54
CA ALA A 129 8.45 1.89 -16.12
C ALA A 129 8.21 0.39 -15.91
N LEU A 130 7.21 -0.18 -16.58
CA LEU A 130 6.89 -1.60 -16.53
C LEU A 130 8.06 -2.47 -17.01
N ARG A 131 8.55 -2.24 -18.25
CA ARG A 131 9.67 -3.00 -18.82
C ARG A 131 10.94 -2.84 -18.00
N ALA A 132 11.21 -1.64 -17.50
CA ALA A 132 12.39 -1.38 -16.69
C ALA A 132 12.34 -2.10 -15.34
N ALA A 133 11.16 -2.23 -14.72
CA ALA A 133 11.01 -3.05 -13.50
C ALA A 133 11.31 -4.53 -13.75
N GLU A 134 10.97 -5.07 -14.93
CA GLU A 134 11.28 -6.45 -15.32
C GLU A 134 12.79 -6.69 -15.55
N GLU A 135 13.54 -5.63 -15.88
CA GLU A 135 14.99 -5.69 -16.07
C GLU A 135 15.80 -5.55 -14.76
N VAL A 136 15.14 -5.28 -13.63
CA VAL A 136 15.80 -5.31 -12.32
C VAL A 136 15.99 -6.76 -11.87
N ARG A 137 17.23 -7.15 -11.60
CA ARG A 137 17.59 -8.50 -11.18
C ARG A 137 17.86 -8.51 -9.68
N VAL A 138 17.06 -9.22 -8.92
CA VAL A 138 17.27 -9.41 -7.48
C VAL A 138 17.87 -10.80 -7.23
N GLY A 139 19.02 -10.84 -6.56
CA GLY A 139 19.66 -12.07 -6.13
C GLY A 139 19.15 -12.47 -4.76
N TYR A 140 18.52 -13.64 -4.66
CA TYR A 140 17.98 -14.16 -3.41
C TYR A 140 18.78 -15.36 -2.89
N GLU A 141 18.85 -15.46 -1.56
CA GLU A 141 19.20 -16.70 -0.86
C GLU A 141 17.97 -17.16 -0.09
N PRO A 142 17.28 -18.23 -0.54
CA PRO A 142 16.05 -18.70 0.09
C PRO A 142 16.24 -19.05 1.56
N LEU A 143 15.25 -18.68 2.37
CA LEU A 143 15.15 -19.04 3.78
C LEU A 143 13.97 -20.01 3.98
N PRO A 144 13.96 -20.80 5.07
CA PRO A 144 12.77 -21.54 5.46
C PRO A 144 11.58 -20.59 5.61
N HIS A 145 10.43 -20.94 5.04
CA HIS A 145 9.20 -20.16 5.11
C HIS A 145 8.07 -21.02 5.65
N ILE A 146 7.03 -20.39 6.18
CA ILE A 146 5.84 -21.05 6.71
C ILE A 146 4.63 -20.49 5.98
N LEU A 147 3.77 -21.37 5.46
CA LEU A 147 2.55 -21.00 4.72
C LEU A 147 1.27 -21.41 5.45
N ASP A 148 1.39 -22.19 6.52
CA ASP A 148 0.29 -22.63 7.36
C ASP A 148 0.37 -21.93 8.73
N PRO A 149 -0.67 -21.17 9.14
CA PRO A 149 -0.69 -20.54 10.46
C PRO A 149 -0.62 -21.55 11.62
N LEU A 150 -1.11 -22.78 11.45
CA LEU A 150 -1.00 -23.83 12.48
C LEU A 150 0.45 -24.32 12.62
N GLU A 151 1.15 -24.53 11.51
CA GLU A 151 2.58 -24.84 11.53
C GLU A 151 3.38 -23.71 12.19
N ALA A 152 3.01 -22.45 11.94
CA ALA A 152 3.68 -21.28 12.53
C ALA A 152 3.63 -21.25 14.06
N MET A 153 2.58 -21.82 14.66
CA MET A 153 2.48 -21.94 16.12
C MET A 153 3.43 -23.01 16.70
N GLU A 154 3.90 -23.95 15.88
CA GLU A 154 4.72 -25.08 16.31
C GLU A 154 6.22 -24.89 15.97
N ARG A 155 6.54 -24.16 14.90
CA ARG A 155 7.89 -24.01 14.34
C ARG A 155 8.63 -22.78 14.88
N SER A 156 9.18 -22.87 16.09
CA SER A 156 9.99 -21.79 16.68
C SER A 156 11.39 -21.61 16.06
N ASP A 157 11.80 -22.50 15.15
CA ASP A 157 13.09 -22.46 14.45
C ASP A 157 13.08 -21.52 13.23
N VAL A 158 11.90 -21.13 12.74
CA VAL A 158 11.76 -20.23 11.58
C VAL A 158 11.21 -18.89 12.05
N LEU A 159 12.05 -17.87 12.02
CA LEU A 159 11.68 -16.50 12.43
C LEU A 159 11.55 -15.60 11.19
N ILE A 160 10.34 -15.13 10.90
CA ILE A 160 10.08 -14.19 9.81
C ILE A 160 10.50 -12.77 10.21
N HIS A 161 10.28 -12.41 11.47
CA HIS A 161 10.66 -11.17 12.13
C HIS A 161 11.60 -11.44 13.31
N GLU A 162 12.87 -11.75 13.01
CA GLU A 162 13.93 -12.05 13.99
C GLU A 162 14.02 -11.02 15.14
N GLU A 163 13.90 -9.73 14.81
CA GLU A 163 13.95 -8.60 15.77
C GLU A 163 12.81 -8.65 16.79
N ALA A 164 11.67 -9.24 16.42
CA ALA A 164 10.47 -9.35 17.23
C ALA A 164 10.26 -10.75 17.83
N GLY A 165 11.11 -11.72 17.46
CA GLY A 165 11.01 -13.11 17.91
C GLY A 165 9.85 -13.89 17.30
N SER A 166 9.37 -13.49 16.11
CA SER A 166 8.36 -14.21 15.32
C SER A 166 8.78 -14.33 13.85
#